data_AF-A0A932X364-F1
#
_entry.id   AF-A0A932X364-F1
#
_cell.length_a   1.000
_cell.length_b   1.000
_cell.length_c   1.000
_cell.angle_alpha   90.00
_cell.angle_beta   90.00
_cell.angle_gamma   90.00
#
_symmetry.space_group_name_H-M   'P 1'
#
loop_
_entity.id
_entity.type
_entity.pdbx_description
1 polymer ?
#
loop_
_entity_poly.entity_id
_entity_poly.type
_entity_poly.pdbx_seq_one_letter_code
_entity_poly.pdbx_strand_id
1 'polypeptide(L)'
;MKPNGTIKWIKDETEPQLRQWEQFYRNRWQHDKIVRSTHGVNCTGGCTWQIYVKDGIVTWEMQGLDYPSLQAGLPPYEPRGCQRGISFSWYLYSPLRVKYPYARGALLDLWRQARAGHEDPVNAWKSLVENPESRARWQRARGKGGFRRTNWDTVLEMIAAAQVHTIKTHGPDRIAGFSPIPAMSMISYAGGARMLQLMGGVSLSFYDWYCDLPPASPETWGEQTDVQESADWYNAKLLAV
;
A
#
# COMPACT_ATOMS: atom_id res chain seq x y z
N MET A 1 49.94 -8.66 23.90
CA MET A 1 49.34 -9.93 24.38
C MET A 1 49.99 -11.07 23.64
N LYS A 2 50.57 -12.05 24.35
CA LYS A 2 51.16 -13.27 23.76
C LYS A 2 50.03 -14.10 23.11
N PRO A 3 50.24 -14.76 21.96
CA PRO A 3 49.25 -15.68 21.41
C PRO A 3 49.10 -16.84 22.40
N ASN A 4 47.90 -17.00 22.96
CA ASN A 4 47.58 -18.12 23.81
C ASN A 4 47.67 -19.42 22.99
N GLY A 5 48.52 -20.34 23.45
CA GLY A 5 48.44 -21.79 23.28
C GLY A 5 47.97 -22.33 21.93
N THR A 6 48.89 -22.54 21.00
CA THR A 6 48.68 -23.50 19.90
C THR A 6 48.52 -24.90 20.50
N ILE A 7 47.34 -25.50 20.38
CA ILE A 7 47.09 -26.89 20.77
C ILE A 7 47.95 -27.78 19.87
N LYS A 8 48.95 -28.49 20.43
CA LYS A 8 49.98 -29.24 19.67
C LYS A 8 49.45 -30.30 18.68
N TRP A 9 48.20 -30.72 18.81
CA TRP A 9 47.57 -31.77 18.00
C TRP A 9 46.47 -31.25 17.06
N ILE A 10 46.20 -29.94 17.06
CA ILE A 10 45.30 -29.28 16.11
C ILE A 10 46.12 -28.26 15.33
N LYS A 11 46.28 -28.49 14.02
CA LYS A 11 46.92 -27.55 13.12
C LYS A 11 45.84 -26.67 12.50
N ASP A 12 45.75 -25.42 12.93
CA ASP A 12 44.92 -24.43 12.25
C ASP A 12 45.60 -24.03 10.93
N GLU A 13 45.12 -24.58 9.83
CA GLU A 13 45.55 -24.19 8.49
C GLU A 13 44.76 -22.96 8.04
N THR A 14 45.46 -21.82 7.93
CA THR A 14 44.88 -20.59 7.39
C THR A 14 45.32 -20.43 5.94
N GLU A 15 44.50 -20.95 5.03
CA GLU A 15 44.69 -20.79 3.58
C GLU A 15 43.54 -19.97 2.98
N PRO A 16 43.65 -18.62 2.96
CA PRO A 16 42.61 -17.75 2.41
C PRO A 16 42.23 -18.06 0.95
N GLN A 17 43.14 -18.67 0.18
CA GLN A 17 42.87 -19.07 -1.21
C GLN A 17 41.82 -20.20 -1.32
N LEU A 18 41.69 -21.06 -0.31
CA LEU A 18 40.65 -22.09 -0.28
C LEU A 18 39.27 -21.54 0.12
N ARG A 19 39.21 -20.28 0.59
CA ARG A 19 37.97 -19.60 1.04
C ARG A 19 37.32 -18.73 -0.03
N GLN A 20 37.71 -18.90 -1.30
CA GLN A 20 37.14 -18.14 -2.42
C GLN A 20 35.62 -18.35 -2.58
N TRP A 21 35.08 -19.51 -2.16
CA TRP A 21 33.65 -19.79 -2.18
C TRP A 21 32.81 -18.78 -1.36
N GLU A 22 33.40 -18.15 -0.34
CA GLU A 22 32.73 -17.12 0.47
C GLU A 22 32.34 -15.89 -0.38
N GLN A 23 33.00 -15.67 -1.52
CA GLN A 23 32.66 -14.60 -2.45
C GLN A 23 31.23 -14.75 -2.99
N PHE A 24 30.70 -15.97 -3.07
CA PHE A 24 29.32 -16.22 -3.44
C PHE A 24 28.34 -15.46 -2.53
N TYR A 25 28.49 -15.57 -1.21
CA TYR A 25 27.63 -14.90 -0.24
C TYR A 25 27.89 -13.38 -0.18
N ARG A 26 29.16 -12.95 -0.33
CA ARG A 26 29.49 -11.52 -0.42
C ARG A 26 28.82 -10.86 -1.63
N ASN A 27 28.87 -11.50 -2.79
CA ASN A 27 28.24 -11.04 -4.03
C ASN A 27 26.71 -10.98 -3.90
N ARG A 28 26.11 -11.92 -3.17
CA ARG A 28 24.66 -11.90 -2.89
C ARG A 28 24.25 -10.68 -2.05
N TRP A 29 25.06 -10.29 -1.06
CA TRP A 29 24.79 -9.15 -0.18
C TRP A 29 25.05 -7.79 -0.84
N GLN A 30 26.07 -7.70 -1.69
CA GLN A 30 26.36 -6.49 -2.46
C GLN A 30 25.17 -6.07 -3.33
N HIS A 31 24.92 -4.78 -3.42
CA HIS A 31 23.77 -4.16 -4.06
C HIS A 31 24.18 -2.85 -4.73
N ASP A 32 23.35 -2.36 -5.64
CA ASP A 32 23.65 -1.20 -6.48
C ASP A 32 23.39 0.10 -5.71
N LYS A 33 22.26 0.13 -4.98
CA LYS A 33 21.84 1.30 -4.19
C LYS A 33 20.83 0.92 -3.11
N ILE A 34 20.67 1.83 -2.16
CA ILE A 34 19.64 1.81 -1.13
C ILE A 34 18.73 3.02 -1.34
N VAL A 35 17.42 2.82 -1.28
CA VAL A 35 16.41 3.88 -1.36
C VAL A 35 15.61 3.91 -0.06
N ARG A 36 15.42 5.09 0.52
CA ARG A 36 14.53 5.24 1.69
C ARG A 36 13.07 5.13 1.25
N SER A 37 12.30 4.30 1.94
CA SER A 37 10.85 4.21 1.77
C SER A 37 10.16 3.83 3.08
N THR A 38 8.84 3.68 3.06
CA THR A 38 8.00 3.18 4.16
C THR A 38 6.82 2.36 3.62
N HIS A 39 5.99 1.81 4.49
CA HIS A 39 4.82 1.01 4.13
C HIS A 39 3.53 1.78 4.38
N GLY A 40 2.81 2.12 3.31
CA GLY A 40 1.49 2.76 3.37
C GLY A 40 0.37 1.78 3.72
N VAL A 41 0.43 1.19 4.90
CA VAL A 41 -0.55 0.22 5.42
C VAL A 41 -0.97 0.60 6.85
N ASN A 42 -2.25 0.42 7.18
CA ASN A 42 -2.81 0.79 8.49
C ASN A 42 -2.29 -0.14 9.59
N CYS A 43 -1.13 0.20 10.16
CA CYS A 43 -0.43 -0.62 11.15
C CYS A 43 0.16 0.18 12.31
N THR A 44 -0.05 1.50 12.35
CA THR A 44 0.55 2.49 13.28
C THR A 44 2.10 2.55 13.28
N GLY A 45 2.76 1.68 12.52
CA GLY A 45 4.21 1.52 12.54
C GLY A 45 5.00 2.74 12.06
N GLY A 46 4.65 3.35 10.92
CA GLY A 46 5.40 4.49 10.38
C GLY A 46 6.90 4.22 10.20
N CYS A 47 7.30 2.96 10.02
CA CYS A 47 8.69 2.53 10.04
C CYS A 47 9.42 3.01 8.77
N THR A 48 10.63 3.57 8.90
CA THR A 48 11.52 3.80 7.76
C THR A 48 12.22 2.51 7.36
N TRP A 49 12.34 2.28 6.05
CA TRP A 49 13.00 1.12 5.45
C TRP A 49 14.04 1.55 4.43
N GLN A 50 15.13 0.78 4.39
CA GLN A 50 16.15 0.79 3.37
C GLN A 50 15.78 -0.27 2.32
N ILE A 51 15.39 0.18 1.13
CA ILE A 51 15.02 -0.70 0.01
C ILE A 51 16.27 -0.97 -0.82
N TYR A 52 16.68 -2.23 -0.90
CA TYR A 52 17.89 -2.64 -1.59
C TYR A 52 17.57 -2.96 -3.05
N VAL A 53 18.29 -2.31 -3.96
CA VAL A 53 18.23 -2.57 -5.40
C VAL A 53 19.52 -3.23 -5.83
N LYS A 54 19.42 -4.34 -6.57
CA LYS A 54 20.54 -5.06 -7.15
C LYS A 54 20.18 -5.50 -8.56
N ASP A 55 21.09 -5.32 -9.51
CA ASP A 55 20.89 -5.60 -10.92
C ASP A 55 19.62 -4.90 -11.47
N GLY A 56 19.37 -3.67 -11.00
CA GLY A 56 18.22 -2.86 -11.39
C GLY A 56 16.85 -3.32 -10.86
N ILE A 57 16.79 -4.36 -10.01
CA ILE A 57 15.54 -4.84 -9.38
C ILE A 57 15.58 -4.68 -7.86
N VAL A 58 14.42 -4.47 -7.25
CA VAL A 58 14.30 -4.50 -5.78
C VAL A 58 14.45 -5.95 -5.32
N THR A 59 15.34 -6.21 -4.36
CA THR A 59 15.62 -7.58 -3.91
C THR A 59 15.11 -7.85 -2.50
N TRP A 60 15.46 -6.99 -1.54
CA TRP A 60 15.01 -7.08 -0.15
C TRP A 60 14.96 -5.69 0.48
N GLU A 61 14.54 -5.62 1.73
CA GLU A 61 14.53 -4.41 2.53
C GLU A 61 15.08 -4.71 3.93
N MET A 62 15.66 -3.70 4.58
CA MET A 62 16.05 -3.74 5.99
C MET A 62 15.54 -2.48 6.67
N GLN A 63 15.35 -2.51 7.99
CA GLN A 63 14.95 -1.30 8.70
C GLN A 63 15.99 -0.18 8.54
N GLY A 64 15.53 1.06 8.41
CA GLY A 64 16.41 2.21 8.59
C GLY A 64 16.65 2.45 10.09
N LEU A 65 17.87 2.86 10.42
CA LEU A 65 18.31 3.00 11.82
C LEU A 65 18.56 4.46 12.23
N ASP A 66 18.37 5.40 11.29
CA ASP A 66 18.74 6.80 11.45
C ASP A 66 17.56 7.69 11.85
N TYR A 67 16.69 7.17 12.72
CA TYR A 67 15.71 8.02 13.39
C TYR A 67 16.44 9.06 14.24
N PRO A 68 15.95 10.32 14.32
CA PRO A 68 16.50 11.30 15.24
C PRO A 68 16.56 10.75 16.67
N SER A 69 17.68 10.97 17.35
CA SER A 69 17.79 10.61 18.76
C SER A 69 16.77 11.40 19.59
N LEU A 70 16.20 10.73 20.59
CA LEU A 70 15.35 11.36 21.58
C LEU A 70 16.22 12.10 22.62
N GLN A 71 15.74 12.28 23.84
CA GLN A 71 16.53 12.80 24.95
C GLN A 71 17.46 11.74 25.56
N ALA A 72 18.49 12.20 26.26
CA ALA A 72 19.36 11.33 27.04
C ALA A 72 18.54 10.51 28.06
N GLY A 73 18.78 9.20 28.12
CA GLY A 73 18.09 8.28 29.02
C GLY A 73 16.83 7.62 28.46
N LEU A 74 16.32 8.05 27.29
CA LEU A 74 15.27 7.30 26.58
C LEU A 74 15.88 6.34 25.55
N PRO A 75 15.35 5.11 25.42
CA PRO A 75 15.76 4.21 24.35
C PRO A 75 15.36 4.81 22.97
N PRO A 76 16.20 4.66 21.93
CA PRO A 76 15.87 5.14 20.60
C PRO A 76 14.75 4.32 19.95
N TYR A 77 14.16 4.86 18.88
CA TYR A 77 13.12 4.15 18.11
C TYR A 77 13.64 3.04 17.21
N GLU A 78 14.91 3.11 16.80
CA GLU A 78 15.51 2.10 15.92
C GLU A 78 15.52 0.71 16.57
N PRO A 79 15.31 -0.38 15.80
CA PRO A 79 15.10 -0.41 14.35
C PRO A 79 13.63 -0.26 13.91
N ARG A 80 12.65 -0.28 14.82
CA ARG A 80 11.23 -0.56 14.49
C ARG A 80 11.10 -1.79 13.54
N GLY A 81 10.12 -1.77 12.64
CA GLY A 81 9.89 -2.83 11.67
C GLY A 81 9.07 -4.01 12.22
N CYS A 82 8.63 -4.90 11.32
CA CYS A 82 7.90 -6.12 11.68
C CYS A 82 8.02 -7.17 10.57
N GLN A 83 7.57 -8.40 10.85
CA GLN A 83 7.58 -9.52 9.90
C GLN A 83 6.73 -9.29 8.64
N ARG A 84 5.73 -8.41 8.71
CA ARG A 84 4.91 -8.04 7.55
C ARG A 84 5.64 -7.03 6.67
N GLY A 85 6.35 -6.09 7.27
CA GLY A 85 7.15 -5.10 6.54
C GLY A 85 8.35 -5.73 5.83
N ILE A 86 9.11 -6.59 6.50
CA ILE A 86 10.32 -7.22 5.93
C ILE A 86 10.04 -8.09 4.69
N SER A 87 8.78 -8.49 4.48
CA SER A 87 8.36 -9.34 3.36
C SER A 87 7.68 -8.56 2.23
N PHE A 88 7.60 -7.23 2.30
CA PHE A 88 6.84 -6.43 1.34
C PHE A 88 7.44 -6.46 -0.08
N SER A 89 8.77 -6.54 -0.20
CA SER A 89 9.49 -6.68 -1.48
C SER A 89 8.98 -7.82 -2.35
N TRP A 90 8.41 -8.88 -1.76
CA TRP A 90 7.79 -9.99 -2.47
C TRP A 90 6.70 -9.54 -3.45
N TYR A 91 5.86 -8.56 -3.07
CA TYR A 91 4.72 -8.11 -3.88
C TYR A 91 5.11 -7.49 -5.22
N LEU A 92 6.35 -7.00 -5.38
CA LEU A 92 6.75 -6.30 -6.59
C LEU A 92 6.67 -7.20 -7.82
N TYR A 93 7.04 -8.47 -7.67
CA TYR A 93 7.17 -9.45 -8.75
C TYR A 93 6.34 -10.72 -8.52
N SER A 94 5.58 -10.79 -7.42
CA SER A 94 4.75 -11.94 -7.10
C SER A 94 3.67 -12.20 -8.15
N PRO A 95 3.12 -13.43 -8.23
CA PRO A 95 1.99 -13.73 -9.12
C PRO A 95 0.73 -12.91 -8.80
N LEU A 96 0.66 -12.26 -7.64
CA LEU A 96 -0.47 -11.42 -7.23
C LEU A 96 -0.37 -9.98 -7.74
N ARG A 97 0.76 -9.57 -8.33
CA ARG A 97 0.95 -8.20 -8.81
C ARG A 97 -0.04 -7.87 -9.93
N VAL A 98 -0.85 -6.83 -9.73
CA VAL A 98 -1.66 -6.23 -10.80
C VAL A 98 -0.76 -5.48 -11.76
N LYS A 99 -0.63 -5.99 -12.99
CA LYS A 99 0.30 -5.46 -14.02
C LYS A 99 -0.34 -4.54 -15.05
N TYR A 100 -1.64 -4.70 -15.29
CA TYR A 100 -2.38 -4.00 -16.34
C TYR A 100 -3.74 -3.54 -15.80
N PRO A 101 -4.41 -2.58 -16.47
CA PRO A 101 -5.82 -2.37 -16.21
C PRO A 101 -6.61 -3.61 -16.66
N TYR A 102 -7.54 -4.04 -15.81
CA TYR A 102 -8.44 -5.15 -16.06
C TYR A 102 -9.88 -4.69 -15.93
N ALA A 103 -10.76 -5.19 -16.80
CA ALA A 103 -12.20 -5.00 -16.70
C ALA A 103 -12.91 -6.36 -16.65
N ARG A 104 -14.08 -6.42 -16.02
CA ARG A 104 -14.92 -7.63 -16.07
C ARG A 104 -15.32 -7.86 -17.52
N GLY A 105 -15.09 -9.06 -18.04
CA GLY A 105 -15.40 -9.38 -19.42
C GLY A 105 -16.83 -9.04 -19.82
N ALA A 106 -17.81 -9.42 -18.98
CA ALA A 106 -19.22 -9.11 -19.20
C ALA A 106 -19.51 -7.61 -19.39
N LEU A 107 -18.79 -6.73 -18.69
CA LEU A 107 -18.91 -5.28 -18.86
C LEU A 107 -18.17 -4.81 -20.11
N LEU A 108 -16.97 -5.34 -20.36
CA LEU A 108 -16.12 -4.91 -21.47
C LEU A 108 -16.74 -5.20 -22.84
N ASP A 109 -17.44 -6.33 -23.00
CA ASP A 109 -18.15 -6.63 -24.26
C ASP A 109 -19.28 -5.63 -24.51
N LEU A 110 -20.08 -5.38 -23.48
CA LEU A 110 -21.18 -4.41 -23.53
C LEU A 110 -20.65 -2.99 -23.82
N TRP A 111 -19.58 -2.59 -23.15
CA TRP A 111 -18.92 -1.30 -23.36
C TRP A 111 -18.47 -1.13 -24.81
N ARG A 112 -17.78 -2.11 -25.38
CA ARG A 112 -17.30 -2.05 -26.77
C ARG A 112 -18.44 -1.97 -27.77
N GLN A 113 -19.50 -2.77 -27.55
CA GLN A 113 -20.68 -2.73 -28.40
C GLN A 113 -21.38 -1.37 -28.33
N ALA A 114 -21.58 -0.82 -27.13
CA ALA A 114 -22.20 0.49 -26.97
C ALA A 114 -21.34 1.62 -27.55
N ARG A 115 -20.02 1.60 -27.32
CA ARG A 115 -19.10 2.61 -27.85
C ARG A 115 -19.00 2.60 -29.37
N ALA A 116 -19.14 1.44 -30.02
CA ALA A 116 -19.18 1.37 -31.48
C ALA A 116 -20.44 2.04 -32.08
N GLY A 117 -21.54 2.09 -31.31
CA GLY A 117 -22.81 2.68 -31.76
C GLY A 117 -23.04 4.13 -31.33
N HIS A 118 -22.14 4.72 -30.54
CA HIS A 118 -22.31 6.08 -30.00
C HIS A 118 -20.98 6.84 -30.05
N GLU A 119 -20.99 8.02 -30.66
CA GLU A 119 -19.84 8.93 -30.68
C GLU A 119 -19.49 9.40 -29.26
N ASP A 120 -20.49 9.91 -28.53
CA ASP A 120 -20.35 10.35 -27.14
C ASP A 120 -20.28 9.15 -26.17
N PRO A 121 -19.17 8.97 -25.42
CA PRO A 121 -19.03 7.89 -24.46
C PRO A 121 -20.04 7.95 -23.30
N VAL A 122 -20.55 9.13 -22.94
CA VAL A 122 -21.61 9.28 -21.91
C VAL A 122 -22.92 8.66 -22.39
N ASN A 123 -23.27 8.85 -23.66
CA ASN A 123 -24.44 8.22 -24.27
C ASN A 123 -24.26 6.70 -24.41
N ALA A 124 -23.04 6.23 -24.73
CA ALA A 124 -22.72 4.81 -24.71
C ALA A 124 -22.92 4.20 -23.31
N TRP A 125 -22.48 4.89 -22.25
CA TRP A 125 -22.70 4.41 -20.88
C TRP A 125 -24.18 4.40 -20.52
N LYS A 126 -24.92 5.46 -20.88
CA LYS A 126 -26.36 5.57 -20.67
C LYS A 126 -27.11 4.37 -21.24
N SER A 127 -26.83 3.99 -22.50
CA SER A 127 -27.50 2.87 -23.16
C SER A 127 -27.29 1.52 -22.46
N LEU A 128 -26.20 1.38 -21.68
CA LEU A 128 -25.90 0.18 -20.90
C LEU A 128 -26.54 0.21 -19.53
N VAL A 129 -26.39 1.31 -18.79
CA VAL A 129 -26.78 1.41 -17.38
C VAL A 129 -28.30 1.51 -17.21
N GLU A 130 -29.00 2.09 -18.20
CA GLU A 130 -30.47 2.18 -18.21
C GLU A 130 -31.14 0.90 -18.73
N ASN A 131 -30.39 -0.03 -19.34
CA ASN A 131 -30.91 -1.33 -19.77
C ASN A 131 -30.80 -2.35 -18.61
N PRO A 132 -31.94 -2.84 -18.04
CA PRO A 132 -31.91 -3.73 -16.89
C PRO A 132 -31.20 -5.07 -17.14
N GLU A 133 -31.33 -5.63 -18.35
CA GLU A 133 -30.71 -6.90 -18.73
C GLU A 133 -29.19 -6.76 -18.83
N SER A 134 -28.74 -5.70 -19.51
CA SER A 134 -27.33 -5.35 -19.62
C SER A 134 -26.73 -5.14 -18.23
N ARG A 135 -27.38 -4.31 -17.39
CA ARG A 135 -26.94 -4.04 -16.01
C ARG A 135 -26.86 -5.29 -15.15
N ALA A 136 -27.86 -6.15 -15.21
CA ALA A 136 -27.87 -7.41 -14.48
C ALA A 136 -26.71 -8.33 -14.91
N ARG A 137 -26.36 -8.36 -16.20
CA ARG A 137 -25.30 -9.22 -16.75
C ARG A 137 -23.94 -8.97 -16.09
N TRP A 138 -23.47 -7.72 -16.02
CA TRP A 138 -22.16 -7.46 -15.40
C TRP A 138 -22.21 -7.45 -13.87
N GLN A 139 -23.34 -7.08 -13.25
CA GLN A 139 -23.48 -7.09 -11.80
C GLN A 139 -23.45 -8.52 -11.25
N ARG A 140 -24.17 -9.47 -11.86
CA ARG A 140 -24.17 -10.88 -11.45
C ARG A 140 -22.84 -11.61 -11.69
N ALA A 141 -21.96 -11.02 -12.49
CA ALA A 141 -20.61 -11.54 -12.75
C ALA A 141 -19.55 -11.08 -11.72
N ARG A 142 -19.90 -10.18 -10.78
CA ARG A 142 -19.00 -9.75 -9.71
C ARG A 142 -18.63 -10.94 -8.81
N GLY A 143 -17.34 -11.11 -8.50
CA GLY A 143 -16.83 -12.21 -7.69
C GLY A 143 -16.64 -13.55 -8.41
N LYS A 144 -16.92 -13.64 -9.72
CA LYS A 144 -16.93 -14.92 -10.48
C LYS A 144 -15.81 -15.06 -11.52
N GLY A 145 -14.69 -14.36 -11.35
CA GLY A 145 -13.60 -14.38 -12.34
C GLY A 145 -13.98 -13.75 -13.69
N GLY A 146 -13.23 -14.06 -14.76
CA GLY A 146 -13.48 -13.49 -16.09
C GLY A 146 -13.01 -12.04 -16.27
N PHE A 147 -11.91 -11.66 -15.60
CA PHE A 147 -11.23 -10.41 -15.90
C PHE A 147 -10.49 -10.51 -17.24
N ARG A 148 -10.57 -9.46 -18.05
CA ARG A 148 -9.80 -9.32 -19.28
C ARG A 148 -8.90 -8.10 -19.19
N ARG A 149 -7.65 -8.28 -19.64
CA ARG A 149 -6.70 -7.18 -19.81
C ARG A 149 -7.28 -6.17 -20.80
N THR A 150 -7.09 -4.89 -20.51
CA THR A 150 -7.45 -3.78 -21.40
C THR A 150 -6.34 -2.71 -21.35
N ASN A 151 -6.60 -1.51 -21.87
CA ASN A 151 -5.70 -0.36 -21.81
C ASN A 151 -6.28 0.76 -20.92
N TRP A 152 -5.42 1.73 -20.56
CA TRP A 152 -5.80 2.85 -19.69
C TRP A 152 -6.88 3.72 -20.30
N ASP A 153 -6.77 4.07 -21.59
CA ASP A 153 -7.74 4.92 -22.28
C ASP A 153 -9.17 4.37 -22.20
N THR A 154 -9.32 3.06 -22.44
CA THR A 154 -10.63 2.38 -22.38
C THR A 154 -11.24 2.46 -20.98
N VAL A 155 -10.45 2.20 -19.91
CA VAL A 155 -11.00 2.20 -18.55
C VAL A 155 -11.24 3.61 -18.04
N LEU A 156 -10.37 4.55 -18.36
CA LEU A 156 -10.51 5.95 -17.96
C LEU A 156 -11.72 6.59 -18.65
N GLU A 157 -11.91 6.35 -19.95
CA GLU A 157 -13.10 6.82 -20.68
C GLU A 157 -14.38 6.23 -20.11
N MET A 158 -14.41 4.92 -19.83
CA MET A 158 -15.57 4.26 -19.25
C MET A 158 -15.89 4.78 -17.83
N ILE A 159 -14.87 5.00 -16.99
CA ILE A 159 -15.04 5.57 -15.64
C ILE A 159 -15.56 7.01 -15.73
N ALA A 160 -14.96 7.85 -16.57
CA ALA A 160 -15.37 9.23 -16.74
C ALA A 160 -16.80 9.35 -17.28
N ALA A 161 -17.15 8.55 -18.30
CA ALA A 161 -18.51 8.48 -18.85
C ALA A 161 -19.54 8.09 -17.79
N ALA A 162 -19.22 7.07 -16.97
CA ALA A 162 -20.06 6.63 -15.87
C ALA A 162 -20.26 7.70 -14.80
N GLN A 163 -19.20 8.45 -14.46
CA GLN A 163 -19.26 9.55 -13.50
C GLN A 163 -20.08 10.72 -14.04
N VAL A 164 -19.80 11.19 -15.27
CA VAL A 164 -20.52 12.30 -15.90
C VAL A 164 -22.01 11.98 -16.04
N HIS A 165 -22.35 10.76 -16.48
CA HIS A 165 -23.74 10.32 -16.55
C HIS A 165 -24.40 10.37 -15.17
N THR A 166 -23.76 9.79 -14.16
CA THR A 166 -24.31 9.76 -12.78
C THR A 166 -24.55 11.17 -12.25
N ILE A 167 -23.58 12.08 -12.43
CA ILE A 167 -23.70 13.47 -11.99
C ILE A 167 -24.88 14.16 -12.68
N LYS A 168 -24.99 14.05 -14.01
CA LYS A 168 -26.06 14.69 -14.79
C LYS A 168 -27.45 14.16 -14.45
N THR A 169 -27.58 12.85 -14.23
CA THR A 169 -28.89 12.19 -14.08
C THR A 169 -29.35 12.13 -12.61
N HIS A 170 -28.43 11.99 -11.66
CA HIS A 170 -28.77 11.70 -10.25
C HIS A 170 -28.13 12.64 -9.24
N GLY A 171 -27.20 13.49 -9.65
CA GLY A 171 -26.42 14.35 -8.76
C GLY A 171 -25.04 13.77 -8.40
N PRO A 172 -24.10 14.64 -8.00
CA PRO A 172 -22.71 14.23 -7.75
C PRO A 172 -22.53 13.39 -6.48
N ASP A 173 -23.42 13.53 -5.51
CA ASP A 173 -23.43 12.77 -4.26
C ASP A 173 -23.80 11.28 -4.44
N ARG A 174 -24.18 10.85 -5.66
CA ARG A 174 -24.31 9.44 -6.04
C ARG A 174 -22.99 8.79 -6.44
N ILE A 175 -21.90 9.55 -6.39
CA ILE A 175 -20.53 9.05 -6.52
C ILE A 175 -19.87 9.14 -5.14
N ALA A 176 -19.50 7.98 -4.61
CA ALA A 176 -18.78 7.88 -3.34
C ALA A 176 -17.41 7.22 -3.55
N GLY A 177 -16.43 7.64 -2.74
CA GLY A 177 -15.14 7.00 -2.63
C GLY A 177 -14.85 6.57 -1.21
N PHE A 178 -14.29 5.37 -1.07
CA PHE A 178 -13.80 4.84 0.18
C PHE A 178 -12.28 4.69 0.10
N SER A 179 -11.56 5.48 0.88
CA SER A 179 -10.11 5.35 1.07
C SER A 179 -9.84 5.70 2.53
N PRO A 180 -9.28 4.78 3.33
CA PRO A 180 -9.11 5.00 4.77
C PRO A 180 -7.72 5.59 5.10
N ILE A 181 -7.57 6.07 6.33
CA ILE A 181 -6.28 6.38 7.00
C ILE A 181 -5.29 7.16 6.12
N PRO A 182 -5.46 8.48 5.98
CA PRO A 182 -4.53 9.30 5.19
C PRO A 182 -3.10 9.30 5.73
N ALA A 183 -2.91 9.10 7.04
CA ALA A 183 -1.61 9.16 7.70
C ALA A 183 -0.57 8.16 7.13
N MET A 184 -1.01 7.02 6.60
CA MET A 184 -0.09 6.01 6.05
C MET A 184 0.42 6.36 4.64
N SER A 185 -0.30 7.18 3.88
CA SER A 185 0.10 7.60 2.53
C SER A 185 -0.69 8.82 2.04
N MET A 186 -0.34 9.99 2.59
CA MET A 186 -1.14 11.23 2.48
C MET A 186 -1.53 11.61 1.05
N ILE A 187 -0.56 11.59 0.13
CA ILE A 187 -0.80 11.97 -1.27
C ILE A 187 -1.59 10.90 -2.03
N SER A 188 -1.39 9.62 -1.71
CA SER A 188 -2.18 8.52 -2.29
C SER A 188 -3.66 8.63 -1.90
N TYR A 189 -3.95 8.93 -0.63
CA TYR A 189 -5.30 9.24 -0.17
C TYR A 189 -5.86 10.49 -0.88
N ALA A 190 -5.07 11.57 -0.91
CA ALA A 190 -5.50 12.85 -1.47
C ALA A 190 -5.81 12.78 -2.97
N GLY A 191 -5.17 11.89 -3.73
CA GLY A 191 -5.43 11.73 -5.17
C GLY A 191 -6.91 11.45 -5.48
N GLY A 192 -7.50 10.47 -4.80
CA GLY A 192 -8.92 10.14 -4.97
C GLY A 192 -9.85 11.12 -4.26
N ALA A 193 -9.50 11.52 -3.03
CA ALA A 193 -10.33 12.43 -2.23
C ALA A 193 -10.48 13.80 -2.91
N ARG A 194 -9.39 14.38 -3.42
CA ARG A 194 -9.42 15.68 -4.13
C ARG A 194 -10.29 15.62 -5.38
N MET A 195 -10.17 14.56 -6.17
CA MET A 195 -11.00 14.38 -7.37
C MET A 195 -12.49 14.36 -7.02
N LEU A 196 -12.87 13.60 -5.98
CA LEU A 196 -14.26 13.51 -5.53
C LEU A 196 -14.79 14.86 -5.03
N GLN A 197 -14.03 15.55 -4.19
CA GLN A 197 -14.42 16.85 -3.64
C GLN A 197 -14.63 17.90 -4.75
N LEU A 198 -13.76 17.94 -5.76
CA LEU A 198 -13.91 18.85 -6.90
C LEU A 198 -15.18 18.56 -7.74
N MET A 199 -15.62 17.30 -7.79
CA MET A 199 -16.83 16.90 -8.51
C MET A 199 -18.10 16.97 -7.66
N GLY A 200 -17.99 17.25 -6.35
CA GLY A 200 -19.10 17.20 -5.40
C GLY A 200 -19.50 15.79 -4.94
N GLY A 201 -18.61 14.80 -5.12
CA GLY A 201 -18.79 13.43 -4.66
C GLY A 201 -18.54 13.26 -3.15
N VAL A 202 -18.96 12.12 -2.61
CA VAL A 202 -18.88 11.82 -1.16
C VAL A 202 -17.58 11.10 -0.82
N SER A 203 -16.83 11.65 0.14
CA SER A 203 -15.72 10.96 0.80
C SER A 203 -16.23 10.24 2.05
N LEU A 204 -16.15 8.92 2.07
CA LEU A 204 -16.66 8.12 3.19
C LEU A 204 -15.68 8.13 4.38
N SER A 205 -16.22 8.16 5.59
CA SER A 205 -15.45 8.05 6.85
C SER A 205 -14.88 6.64 7.04
N PHE A 206 -13.93 6.50 7.96
CA PHE A 206 -13.26 5.24 8.24
C PHE A 206 -13.05 4.96 9.73
N TYR A 207 -12.81 5.98 10.56
CA TYR A 207 -12.37 5.78 11.95
C TYR A 207 -13.50 5.29 12.85
N ASP A 208 -14.67 5.90 12.69
CA ASP A 208 -15.96 5.44 13.20
C ASP A 208 -16.37 4.07 12.63
N TRP A 209 -16.24 3.89 11.31
CA TRP A 209 -16.63 2.67 10.62
C TRP A 209 -15.80 1.45 11.03
N TYR A 210 -14.50 1.64 11.29
CA TYR A 210 -13.61 0.59 11.78
C TYR A 210 -13.77 0.30 13.27
N CYS A 211 -14.58 1.11 13.98
CA CYS A 211 -14.65 1.08 15.45
C CYS A 211 -13.30 1.41 16.11
N ASP A 212 -12.44 2.14 15.40
CA ASP A 212 -11.18 2.64 15.94
C ASP A 212 -11.40 3.96 16.70
N LEU A 213 -12.46 4.71 16.37
CA LEU A 213 -12.92 5.89 17.12
C LEU A 213 -13.52 5.45 18.47
N PRO A 214 -12.93 5.82 19.62
CA PRO A 214 -13.56 5.61 20.92
C PRO A 214 -14.54 6.77 21.19
N PRO A 215 -15.88 6.56 21.15
CA PRO A 215 -16.85 7.67 21.34
C PRO A 215 -16.70 8.40 22.67
N ALA A 216 -16.17 7.70 23.69
CA ALA A 216 -15.85 8.26 24.99
C ALA A 216 -14.83 9.42 24.92
N SER A 217 -13.94 9.46 23.93
CA SER A 217 -12.96 10.55 23.79
C SER A 217 -13.64 11.88 23.41
N PRO A 218 -14.44 11.95 22.34
CA PRO A 218 -15.25 13.14 22.07
C PRO A 218 -16.22 13.51 23.19
N GLU A 219 -16.84 12.53 23.85
CA GLU A 219 -17.77 12.76 24.96
C GLU A 219 -17.09 13.40 26.19
N THR A 220 -15.85 12.98 26.49
CA THR A 220 -15.12 13.44 27.68
C THR A 220 -14.33 14.71 27.43
N TRP A 221 -13.69 14.81 26.26
CA TRP A 221 -12.68 15.84 25.97
C TRP A 221 -12.98 16.68 24.74
N GLY A 222 -14.00 16.35 23.95
CA GLY A 222 -14.24 17.03 22.67
C GLY A 222 -13.15 16.78 21.63
N GLU A 223 -12.35 15.72 21.80
CA GLU A 223 -11.23 15.35 20.94
C GLU A 223 -11.52 14.02 20.23
N GLN A 224 -11.18 13.90 18.95
CA GLN A 224 -11.36 12.67 18.19
C GLN A 224 -10.56 11.53 18.84
N THR A 225 -9.25 11.69 18.91
CA THR A 225 -8.32 10.81 19.61
C THR A 225 -6.95 11.48 19.64
N ASP A 226 -6.42 11.68 20.84
CA ASP A 226 -5.02 12.05 21.06
C ASP A 226 -4.44 11.14 22.15
N VAL A 227 -3.23 10.65 21.95
CA VAL A 227 -2.57 9.66 22.82
C VAL A 227 -1.07 9.94 22.92
N GLN A 228 -0.45 9.50 24.01
CA GLN A 228 0.98 9.63 24.20
C GLN A 228 1.75 8.73 23.22
N GLU A 229 2.93 9.20 22.79
CA GLU A 229 3.84 8.41 21.95
C GLU A 229 4.39 7.18 22.72
N SER A 230 4.83 6.15 22.00
CA SER A 230 5.31 4.92 22.66
C SER A 230 6.58 5.13 23.50
N ALA A 231 7.37 6.19 23.24
CA ALA A 231 8.51 6.52 24.09
C ALA A 231 8.09 6.98 25.50
N ASP A 232 6.90 7.57 25.63
CA ASP A 232 6.41 8.08 26.93
C ASP A 232 6.02 6.94 27.88
N TRP A 233 5.79 5.72 27.37
CA TRP A 233 5.59 4.53 28.20
C TRP A 233 6.79 4.29 29.14
N TYR A 234 8.00 4.70 28.75
CA TYR A 234 9.20 4.58 29.59
C TYR A 234 9.14 5.47 30.84
N ASN A 235 8.37 6.56 30.79
CA ASN A 235 8.22 7.48 31.92
C ASN A 235 7.20 6.97 32.95
N ALA A 236 6.35 6.01 32.58
CA ALA A 236 5.33 5.45 33.45
C ALA A 236 5.94 4.60 34.58
N LYS A 237 5.41 4.74 35.80
CA LYS A 237 5.75 3.86 36.95
C LYS A 237 4.83 2.64 37.06
N LEU A 238 3.69 2.70 36.39
CA LEU A 238 2.70 1.64 36.30
C LEU A 238 2.10 1.67 34.89
N LEU A 239 2.08 0.53 34.23
CA LEU A 239 1.39 0.31 32.95
C LEU A 239 0.35 -0.79 33.15
N ALA A 240 -0.87 -0.58 32.67
CA ALA A 240 -1.92 -1.58 32.60
C ALA A 240 -2.27 -1.81 31.13
N VAL A 241 -2.28 -3.07 30.71
CA VAL A 241 -2.54 -3.51 29.33
C VAL A 241 -3.71 -4.47 29.31
#